data_AF-A0A353C1G9-F1
#
_entry.id   AF-A0A353C1G9-F1
#
_cell.length_a   1.000
_cell.length_b   1.000
_cell.length_c   1.000
_cell.angle_alpha   90.00
_cell.angle_beta   90.00
_cell.angle_gamma   90.00
#
_symmetry.space_group_name_H-M   'P 1'
#
loop_
_entity.id
_entity.type
_entity.pdbx_description
1 polymer ?
#
loop_
_entity_poly.entity_id
_entity_poly.type
_entity_poly.pdbx_seq_one_letter_code
_entity_poly.pdbx_strand_id
1 'polypeptide(L)' 'MAETFEKTIVFQNGQVLLNGNTREVFGAGDVLYGAYLEPPHVTQLGQKLGYQDTFLTSSQLIEYKKQSAN' A
#
# COMPACT_ATOMS: atom_id res chain seq x y z
N MET A 1 2.37 -10.60 5.10
CA MET A 1 2.23 -9.81 6.35
C MET A 1 1.34 -8.59 6.15
N ALA A 2 1.62 -7.68 5.19
CA ALA A 2 0.76 -6.52 4.96
C ALA A 2 -0.69 -6.89 4.61
N GLU A 3 -0.92 -8.00 3.92
CA GLU A 3 -2.27 -8.52 3.59
C GLU A 3 -2.99 -9.22 4.75
N THR A 4 -2.32 -9.42 5.89
CA THR A 4 -2.84 -10.26 6.98
C THR A 4 -3.95 -9.56 7.77
N PHE A 5 -4.11 -8.24 7.62
CA PHE A 5 -5.09 -7.44 8.33
C PHE A 5 -6.03 -6.71 7.36
N GLU A 6 -7.32 -6.68 7.68
CA GLU A 6 -8.33 -5.98 6.88
C GLU A 6 -8.29 -4.46 7.09
N LYS A 7 -8.03 -4.01 8.33
CA LYS A 7 -7.96 -2.61 8.71
C LYS A 7 -6.58 -2.24 9.24
N THR A 8 -6.17 -1.02 8.94
CA THR A 8 -4.93 -0.41 9.43
C THR A 8 -5.22 0.97 10.01
N ILE A 9 -4.59 1.28 11.15
CA ILE A 9 -4.65 2.60 11.78
C ILE A 9 -3.22 3.11 11.89
N VAL A 10 -2.96 4.31 11.37
CA VAL A 10 -1.69 5.00 11.47
C VAL A 10 -1.80 6.06 12.56
N PHE A 11 -0.84 6.05 13.48
CA PHE A 11 -0.71 7.05 14.52
C PHE A 11 0.51 7.93 14.25
N GLN A 12 0.37 9.22 14.48
CA GLN A 12 1.48 10.17 14.50
C GLN A 12 1.28 11.12 15.69
N ASN A 13 2.32 11.32 16.50
CA ASN A 13 2.30 12.24 17.65
C ASN A 13 1.11 12.02 18.60
N GLY A 14 0.75 10.76 18.86
CA GLY A 14 -0.35 10.39 19.76
C GLY A 14 -1.75 10.60 19.18
N GLN A 15 -1.88 10.97 17.90
CA GLN A 15 -3.14 11.18 17.21
C GLN A 15 -3.32 10.16 16.09
N VAL A 16 -4.57 9.83 15.77
CA VAL A 16 -4.92 9.01 14.61
C VAL A 16 -4.75 9.85 13.35
N LEU A 17 -3.84 9.44 12.48
CA LEU A 17 -3.56 10.08 11.20
C LEU A 17 -4.36 9.43 10.06
N LEU A 18 -4.37 8.10 9.99
CA LEU A 18 -5.18 7.33 9.04
C LEU A 18 -5.91 6.21 9.77
N ASN A 19 -7.14 5.91 9.34
CA ASN A 19 -7.92 4.77 9.82
C ASN A 19 -8.79 4.29 8.66
N GLY A 20 -8.48 3.12 8.11
CA GLY A 20 -9.17 2.62 6.93
C GLY A 20 -8.80 1.19 6.58
N ASN A 21 -9.21 0.76 5.39
CA ASN A 21 -8.80 -0.54 4.88
C ASN A 21 -7.29 -0.54 4.63
N THR A 22 -6.65 -1.67 4.88
CA THR A 22 -5.19 -1.80 4.75
C THR A 22 -4.67 -1.41 3.38
N ARG A 23 -5.43 -1.74 2.32
CA ARG A 23 -5.09 -1.34 0.94
C ARG A 23 -5.13 0.18 0.75
N GLU A 24 -6.15 0.85 1.26
CA GLU A 24 -6.28 2.31 1.13
C GLU A 24 -5.17 3.02 1.92
N VAL A 25 -4.89 2.56 3.13
CA VAL A 25 -3.87 3.14 4.00
C VAL A 25 -2.47 3.01 3.38
N PHE A 26 -2.11 1.82 2.87
CA PHE A 26 -0.81 1.65 2.20
C PHE A 26 -0.74 2.31 0.82
N GLY A 27 -1.88 2.59 0.18
CA GLY A 27 -1.95 3.38 -1.04
C GLY A 27 -1.62 4.86 -0.82
N ALA A 28 -1.82 5.39 0.39
CA ALA A 28 -1.57 6.78 0.76
C ALA A 28 -0.07 7.08 1.02
N GLY A 29 0.78 6.81 0.03
CA GLY A 29 2.25 6.92 0.14
C GLY A 29 2.72 8.26 0.71
N ASP A 30 2.23 9.38 0.16
CA ASP A 30 2.64 10.73 0.60
C ASP A 30 2.35 10.99 2.09
N VAL A 31 1.20 10.51 2.57
CA VAL A 31 0.80 10.65 3.98
C VAL A 31 1.69 9.78 4.87
N LEU A 32 1.99 8.55 4.43
CA LEU A 32 2.86 7.64 5.17
C LEU A 32 4.28 8.19 5.26
N TYR A 33 4.85 8.67 4.16
CA TYR A 33 6.19 9.28 4.18
C TYR A 33 6.24 10.51 5.08
N GLY A 34 5.20 11.35 5.08
CA GLY A 34 5.04 12.47 6.02
C GLY A 34 4.93 12.03 7.49
N ALA A 35 4.53 10.78 7.74
CA ALA A 35 4.50 10.14 9.05
C ALA A 35 5.79 9.38 9.41
N TYR A 36 6.84 9.47 8.60
CA TYR A 36 8.07 8.68 8.72
C TYR A 36 7.83 7.15 8.60
N LEU A 37 6.79 6.77 7.86
CA LEU A 37 6.46 5.39 7.53
C LEU A 37 6.65 5.15 6.05
N GLU A 38 7.01 3.92 5.70
CA GLU A 38 7.09 3.50 4.31
C GLU A 38 6.02 2.43 4.03
N PRO A 39 5.31 2.51 2.89
CA PRO A 39 4.44 1.42 2.46
C PRO A 39 5.26 0.17 2.09
N PRO A 40 4.66 -1.02 2.03
CA PRO A 40 5.37 -2.25 1.66
C PRO A 40 6.13 -2.13 0.34
N HIS A 41 7.26 -2.83 0.20
CA HIS A 41 8.12 -2.75 -1.00
C HIS A 41 7.38 -3.02 -2.32
N VAL A 42 6.43 -3.96 -2.31
CA VAL A 42 5.63 -4.28 -3.51
C VAL A 42 4.65 -3.16 -3.86
N THR A 43 4.08 -2.49 -2.86
CA THR A 43 3.25 -1.31 -3.04
C THR A 43 4.06 -0.20 -3.69
N GLN A 44 5.24 0.09 -3.14
CA GLN A 44 6.18 1.07 -3.68
C GLN A 44 6.56 0.75 -5.13
N LEU A 45 6.84 -0.52 -5.43
CA LEU A 45 7.18 -0.97 -6.79
C LEU A 45 6.03 -0.69 -7.77
N GLY A 46 4.79 -1.03 -7.40
CA GLY A 46 3.62 -0.79 -8.24
C GLY A 46 3.42 0.70 -8.55
N GLN A 47 3.56 1.55 -7.53
CA GLN A 47 3.46 3.01 -7.67
C GLN A 47 4.58 3.57 -8.56
N LYS A 48 5.83 3.13 -8.36
CA LYS A 48 6.99 3.53 -9.20
C LYS A 48 6.85 3.11 -10.66
N LEU A 49 6.12 2.02 -10.92
CA LEU A 49 5.80 1.56 -12.27
C LEU A 49 4.57 2.27 -12.88
N GLY A 50 3.93 3.17 -12.15
CA GLY A 50 2.80 3.97 -12.62
C GLY A 50 1.43 3.29 -12.56
N TYR A 51 1.30 2.17 -11.82
CA TYR A 51 -0.01 1.54 -11.63
C TYR A 51 -0.86 2.33 -10.64
N GLN A 52 -2.16 2.39 -10.93
CA GLN A 52 -3.15 3.03 -10.07
C GLN A 52 -3.56 2.13 -8.89
N ASP A 53 -3.44 0.81 -9.06
CA ASP A 53 -3.77 -0.16 -8.03
C ASP A 53 -2.69 -0.24 -6.94
N THR A 54 -3.13 -0.36 -5.69
CA THR A 54 -2.24 -0.64 -4.56
C THR A 54 -2.09 -2.16 -4.38
N PHE A 55 -0.90 -2.67 -4.65
CA PHE A 55 -0.57 -4.10 -4.45
C PHE A 55 -0.04 -4.34 -3.04
N LEU A 56 -0.60 -5.32 -2.33
CA LEU A 56 -0.15 -5.69 -0.99
C LEU A 56 0.83 -6.87 -1.00
N THR A 57 0.89 -7.62 -2.11
CA THR A 57 1.83 -8.72 -2.32
C THR A 57 2.37 -8.80 -3.73
N SER A 58 3.53 -9.44 -3.85
CA SER A 58 4.17 -9.77 -5.13
C SER A 58 3.26 -10.60 -6.03
N SER A 59 2.54 -11.58 -5.48
CA SER A 59 1.61 -12.42 -6.25
C SER A 59 0.53 -11.60 -6.95
N GLN A 60 -0.09 -10.63 -6.25
CA GLN A 60 -1.09 -9.73 -6.86
C GLN A 60 -0.50 -8.92 -8.03
N LEU A 61 0.71 -8.38 -7.86
CA LEU A 61 1.37 -7.60 -8.91
C LEU A 61 1.75 -8.47 -10.12
N ILE A 62 2.25 -9.69 -9.88
CA ILE A 62 2.59 -10.65 -10.93
C ILE A 62 1.34 -11.06 -11.72
N GLU A 63 0.23 -11.32 -11.03
CA GLU A 63 -1.03 -11.69 -11.66
C GLU A 63 -1.59 -10.56 -12.53
N TYR A 64 -1.62 -9.33 -12.01
CA TYR A 64 -2.00 -8.15 -12.76
C TYR A 64 -1.17 -8.00 -14.05
N LYS A 65 0.14 -8.26 -13.96
CA LYS A 65 1.02 -8.20 -15.12
C LYS A 65 0.78 -9.27 -16.17
N LYS A 66 0.45 -10.49 -15.75
CA LYS A 66 0.10 -11.57 -16.68
C LYS A 66 -1.21 -11.27 -17.43
N GLN A 67 -2.19 -10.68 -16.75
CA GLN A 67 -3.46 -10.29 -17.37
C GLN A 67 -3.29 -9.15 -18.39
N SER A 68 -2.38 -8.22 -18.13
CA SER A 68 -2.09 -7.09 -19.03
C SER A 68 -1.21 -7.45 -20.23
N ALA A 69 -0.66 -8.67 -20.27
CA ALA A 69 0.25 -9.15 -21.32
C ALA A 69 -0.42 -10.11 -22.31
N ASN A 70 -1.72 -10.39 -22.12
CA ASN A 70 -2.60 -11.08 -23.07
C ASN A 70 -3.48 -10.06 -23.79
#